data_AF-A0AAN8PYE8-F1
#
_entry.id   AF-A0AAN8PYE8-F1
#
_cell.length_a   1.000
_cell.length_b   1.000
_cell.length_c   1.000
_cell.angle_alpha   90.00
_cell.angle_beta   90.00
_cell.angle_gamma   90.00
#
_symmetry.space_group_name_H-M   'P 1'
#
loop_
_entity.id
_entity.type
_entity.pdbx_description
1 polymer ?
#
loop_
_entity_poly.entity_id
_entity_poly.type
_entity_poly.pdbx_seq_one_letter_code
_entity_poly.pdbx_strand_id
1 'polypeptide(L)'
;MDVHILDTLSLRWRLLPAPDSYDKKNGDIPYQRYGHTAVSLDDCAYIWGGRNDKDGACNILYCFNGVLLEWSKPEVHGCIPGARDGHSACRNENKMFIFGGFEEEIDRFSNEVYVLDFNTMTWSYVKTYGTPARWRDFHTAVNVGCKMYIFGGRSDEGGDIFTNHEIYSNKVHMLDTSTSTWSELSITSSIVPSGRRSHSAFYYDGLMYIFGGYNGIYDQHYNDVFALDPVRMAWREVKIKGNQPCPRRRQCCCVIGSCVFLFGGTSPKDQPARNETDLIDHSDLYVLDFSPSLKTLCNLAVLEYKLDTKCLPMSLRWDLSAMTTNNTISRSCNTNG
;
A
#
# COMPACT_ATOMS: atom_id res chain seq x y z
N MET A 1 -11.73 -12.18 8.78
CA MET A 1 -11.15 -11.63 7.55
C MET A 1 -10.58 -12.78 6.73
N ASP A 2 -10.79 -12.78 5.42
CA ASP A 2 -10.23 -13.81 4.54
C ASP A 2 -8.74 -13.54 4.31
N VAL A 3 -7.93 -14.60 4.19
CA VAL A 3 -6.50 -14.49 3.89
C VAL A 3 -6.21 -15.18 2.57
N HIS A 4 -5.74 -14.39 1.60
CA HIS A 4 -5.31 -14.88 0.30
C HIS A 4 -3.79 -14.86 0.24
N ILE A 5 -3.18 -15.96 -0.19
CA ILE A 5 -1.73 -16.08 -0.38
C ILE A 5 -1.43 -16.12 -1.86
N LEU A 6 -0.53 -15.26 -2.32
CA LEU A 6 0.10 -15.34 -3.64
C LEU A 6 1.39 -16.14 -3.54
N ASP A 7 1.48 -17.24 -4.29
CA ASP A 7 2.75 -17.86 -4.62
C ASP A 7 3.42 -17.05 -5.74
N THR A 8 4.56 -16.45 -5.43
CA THR A 8 5.30 -15.55 -6.33
C THR A 8 6.05 -16.27 -7.44
N LEU A 9 6.23 -17.59 -7.34
CA LEU A 9 6.84 -18.42 -8.37
C LEU A 9 5.79 -18.91 -9.37
N SER A 10 4.66 -19.41 -8.87
CA SER A 10 3.58 -19.91 -9.72
C SER A 10 2.60 -18.83 -10.17
N LEU A 11 2.66 -17.63 -9.57
CA LEU A 11 1.74 -16.51 -9.77
C LEU A 11 0.27 -16.86 -9.48
N ARG A 12 0.07 -17.84 -8.59
CA ARG A 12 -1.26 -18.33 -8.21
C ARG A 12 -1.64 -17.92 -6.81
N TRP A 13 -2.88 -17.47 -6.71
CA TRP A 13 -3.51 -17.18 -5.44
C TRP A 13 -4.17 -18.43 -4.86
N ARG A 14 -4.11 -18.55 -3.54
CA ARG A 14 -4.85 -19.54 -2.75
C ARG A 14 -5.53 -18.85 -1.59
N LEU A 15 -6.83 -19.06 -1.46
CA LEU A 15 -7.59 -18.70 -0.25
C LEU A 15 -7.27 -19.72 0.84
N LEU A 16 -6.86 -19.23 2.01
CA LEU A 16 -6.75 -20.07 3.21
C LEU A 16 -8.14 -20.42 3.75
N PRO A 17 -8.30 -21.61 4.36
CA PRO A 17 -9.53 -21.94 5.09
C PRO A 17 -9.85 -20.84 6.12
N ALA A 18 -11.14 -20.54 6.27
CA ALA A 18 -11.56 -19.62 7.32
C ALA A 18 -11.16 -20.20 8.69
N PRO A 19 -10.65 -19.38 9.63
CA PRO A 19 -10.33 -19.84 10.97
C PRO A 19 -11.55 -20.46 11.65
N ASP A 20 -11.32 -21.40 12.57
CA ASP A 20 -12.37 -22.14 13.24
C ASP A 20 -13.32 -21.22 14.03
N SER A 21 -14.55 -21.68 14.25
CA SER A 21 -15.59 -20.89 14.92
C SER A 21 -15.23 -20.45 16.35
N TYR A 22 -14.23 -21.08 16.97
CA TYR A 22 -13.71 -20.75 18.30
C TYR A 22 -12.89 -19.45 18.28
N ASP A 23 -12.02 -19.25 17.29
CA ASP A 23 -11.18 -18.06 17.12
C ASP A 23 -12.01 -16.79 16.89
N LYS A 24 -13.17 -16.96 16.25
CA LYS A 24 -14.16 -15.88 16.08
C LYS A 24 -14.74 -15.39 17.41
N LYS A 25 -14.85 -16.26 18.43
CA LYS A 25 -15.43 -15.90 19.73
C LYS A 25 -14.47 -15.14 20.63
N ASN A 26 -13.16 -15.34 20.46
CA ASN A 26 -12.13 -14.66 21.25
C ASN A 26 -11.78 -13.25 20.69
N GLY A 27 -12.29 -12.92 19.50
CA GLY A 27 -12.05 -11.64 18.84
C GLY A 27 -10.60 -11.50 18.37
N ASP A 28 -9.94 -12.62 18.05
CA ASP A 28 -8.56 -12.66 17.57
C ASP A 28 -8.46 -12.43 16.07
N ILE A 29 -9.60 -12.48 15.38
CA ILE A 29 -9.71 -12.27 13.94
C ILE A 29 -10.17 -10.83 13.68
N PRO A 30 -9.47 -10.07 12.81
CA PRO A 30 -9.93 -8.75 12.42
C PRO A 30 -11.25 -8.81 11.63
N TYR A 31 -12.10 -7.79 11.82
CA TYR A 31 -13.22 -7.51 10.93
C TYR A 31 -12.73 -6.96 9.58
N GLN A 32 -13.55 -7.10 8.53
CA GLN A 32 -13.21 -6.61 7.19
C GLN A 32 -13.17 -5.07 7.17
N ARG A 33 -12.08 -4.47 6.70
CA ARG A 33 -11.88 -3.02 6.71
C ARG A 33 -10.89 -2.58 5.64
N TYR A 34 -10.93 -1.30 5.29
CA TYR A 34 -9.97 -0.66 4.39
C TYR A 34 -9.17 0.44 5.10
N GLY A 35 -8.12 0.95 4.47
CA GLY A 35 -7.30 2.03 5.02
C GLY A 35 -6.46 1.64 6.24
N HIS A 36 -6.34 0.33 6.52
CA HIS A 36 -5.39 -0.21 7.49
C HIS A 36 -3.99 -0.23 6.89
N THR A 37 -2.99 -0.31 7.76
CA THR A 37 -1.60 -0.54 7.34
C THR A 37 -1.15 -1.92 7.81
N ALA A 38 -0.17 -2.47 7.11
CA ALA A 38 0.46 -3.73 7.47
C ALA A 38 1.99 -3.62 7.37
N VAL A 39 2.69 -4.23 8.32
CA VAL A 39 4.15 -4.39 8.28
C VAL A 39 4.51 -5.84 8.58
N SER A 40 5.60 -6.34 8.01
CA SER A 40 6.10 -7.69 8.27
C SER A 40 7.28 -7.66 9.25
N LEU A 41 7.22 -8.54 10.26
CA LEU A 41 8.34 -8.86 11.13
C LEU A 41 8.47 -10.38 11.20
N ASP A 42 9.63 -10.88 10.80
CA ASP A 42 9.90 -12.30 10.61
C ASP A 42 8.81 -12.95 9.74
N ASP A 43 8.19 -14.02 10.21
CA ASP A 43 7.10 -14.71 9.50
C ASP A 43 5.70 -14.14 9.80
N CYS A 44 5.61 -13.00 10.48
CA CYS A 44 4.35 -12.41 10.94
C CYS A 44 4.01 -11.14 10.17
N ALA A 45 2.73 -10.99 9.82
CA ALA A 45 2.16 -9.75 9.32
C ALA A 45 1.36 -9.06 10.43
N TYR A 46 1.77 -7.86 10.82
CA TYR A 46 1.10 -7.04 11.82
C TYR A 46 0.24 -5.99 11.14
N ILE A 47 -1.04 -5.89 11.55
CA ILE A 47 -2.03 -5.00 10.96
C ILE A 47 -2.55 -4.04 12.02
N TRP A 48 -2.57 -2.75 11.67
CA TRP A 48 -3.06 -1.67 12.52
C TRP A 48 -4.04 -0.76 11.79
N GLY A 49 -5.05 -0.29 12.50
CA GLY A 49 -6.01 0.69 12.01
C GLY A 49 -6.94 0.20 10.90
N GLY A 50 -7.43 1.15 10.11
CA GLY A 50 -8.46 0.97 9.10
C GLY A 50 -9.86 1.04 9.67
N ARG A 51 -10.85 1.15 8.78
CA ARG A 51 -12.26 1.26 9.15
C ARG A 51 -13.20 0.50 8.23
N ASN A 52 -14.43 0.29 8.69
CA ASN A 52 -15.60 0.04 7.86
C ASN A 52 -16.80 0.82 8.43
N ASP A 53 -17.95 0.79 7.75
CA ASP A 53 -19.13 1.56 8.18
C ASP A 53 -19.91 0.89 9.32
N LYS A 54 -19.61 -0.37 9.65
CA LYS A 54 -20.34 -1.16 10.65
C LYS A 54 -19.71 -1.10 12.04
N ASP A 55 -18.39 -1.29 12.09
CA ASP A 55 -17.56 -1.44 13.28
C ASP A 55 -16.69 -0.20 13.53
N GLY A 56 -16.69 0.79 12.62
CA GLY A 56 -15.93 2.04 12.72
C GLY A 56 -14.43 1.85 12.47
N ALA A 57 -13.63 2.83 12.88
CA ALA A 57 -12.17 2.77 12.88
C ALA A 57 -11.60 1.79 13.94
N CYS A 58 -10.42 1.24 13.66
CA CYS A 58 -9.74 0.29 14.53
C CYS A 58 -8.51 0.90 15.22
N ASN A 59 -8.23 0.50 16.46
CA ASN A 59 -6.94 0.68 17.15
C ASN A 59 -6.47 -0.62 17.84
N ILE A 60 -6.80 -1.77 17.25
CA ILE A 60 -6.38 -3.07 17.75
C ILE A 60 -5.26 -3.57 16.84
N LEU A 61 -4.15 -4.01 17.46
CA LEU A 61 -3.07 -4.70 16.76
C LEU A 61 -3.49 -6.15 16.51
N TYR A 62 -3.51 -6.54 15.24
CA TYR A 62 -3.68 -7.93 14.85
C TYR A 62 -2.39 -8.46 14.26
N CYS A 63 -2.12 -9.74 14.46
CA CYS A 63 -0.97 -10.43 13.90
C CYS A 63 -1.46 -11.68 13.15
N PHE A 64 -0.99 -11.88 11.92
CA PHE A 64 -1.16 -13.12 11.20
C PHE A 64 0.20 -13.83 11.11
N ASN A 65 0.29 -15.02 11.70
CA ASN A 65 1.50 -15.84 11.63
C ASN A 65 1.49 -16.64 10.31
N GLY A 66 2.44 -16.37 9.42
CA GLY A 66 2.53 -16.98 8.10
C GLY A 66 2.99 -18.45 8.09
N VAL A 67 3.57 -18.95 9.18
CA VAL A 67 3.96 -20.37 9.33
C VAL A 67 2.79 -21.18 9.88
N LEU A 68 2.19 -20.69 10.97
CA LEU A 68 1.06 -21.36 11.63
C LEU A 68 -0.27 -21.15 10.88
N LEU A 69 -0.34 -20.11 10.03
CA LEU A 69 -1.54 -19.70 9.30
C LEU A 69 -2.69 -19.28 10.24
N GLU A 70 -2.34 -18.66 11.36
CA GLU A 70 -3.25 -18.31 12.44
C GLU A 70 -3.24 -16.81 12.73
N TRP A 71 -4.40 -16.30 13.13
CA TRP A 71 -4.54 -14.94 13.64
C TRP A 71 -4.33 -14.91 15.15
N SER A 72 -3.75 -13.82 15.63
CA SER A 72 -3.73 -13.48 17.04
C SER A 72 -3.96 -11.99 17.23
N LYS A 73 -4.28 -11.62 18.47
CA LYS A 73 -4.42 -10.24 18.92
C LYS A 73 -3.40 -10.00 20.04
N PRO A 74 -2.15 -9.62 19.69
CA PRO A 74 -1.14 -9.33 20.69
C PRO A 74 -1.61 -8.23 21.64
N GLU A 75 -1.37 -8.41 22.94
CA GLU A 75 -1.61 -7.37 23.91
C GLU A 75 -0.56 -6.26 23.71
N VAL A 76 -1.03 -5.01 23.69
CA VAL A 76 -0.17 -3.83 23.54
C VAL A 76 -0.37 -2.87 24.69
N HIS A 77 0.68 -2.13 25.02
CA HIS A 77 0.71 -1.22 26.17
C HIS A 77 1.18 0.18 25.78
N GLY A 78 1.15 1.11 26.74
CA GLY A 78 1.71 2.45 26.59
C GLY A 78 0.75 3.46 25.96
N CYS A 79 1.29 4.38 25.16
CA CYS A 79 0.54 5.45 24.50
C CYS A 79 -0.08 4.94 23.21
N ILE A 80 -1.14 4.16 23.32
CA ILE A 80 -1.83 3.55 22.19
C ILE A 80 -2.47 4.65 21.31
N PRO A 81 -2.17 4.71 20.00
CA PRO A 81 -2.78 5.68 19.10
C PRO A 81 -4.30 5.50 19.02
N GLY A 82 -5.03 6.61 18.86
CA GLY A 82 -6.47 6.58 18.58
C GLY A 82 -6.81 5.81 17.30
N ALA A 83 -8.05 5.30 17.23
CA ALA A 83 -8.54 4.55 16.09
C ALA A 83 -8.54 5.41 14.82
N ARG A 84 -7.94 4.87 13.73
CA ARG A 84 -7.69 5.67 12.52
C ARG A 84 -7.61 4.86 11.24
N ASP A 85 -7.92 5.49 10.11
CA ASP A 85 -7.69 4.96 8.77
C ASP A 85 -6.87 5.93 7.89
N GLY A 86 -6.35 5.41 6.77
CA GLY A 86 -5.58 6.21 5.82
C GLY A 86 -4.22 6.71 6.33
N HIS A 87 -3.78 6.27 7.51
CA HIS A 87 -2.42 6.49 7.98
C HIS A 87 -1.42 5.66 7.14
N SER A 88 -0.14 6.01 7.21
CA SER A 88 0.93 5.17 6.68
C SER A 88 1.69 4.48 7.80
N ALA A 89 2.34 3.37 7.48
CA ALA A 89 3.23 2.68 8.40
C ALA A 89 4.53 2.26 7.71
N CYS A 90 5.61 2.23 8.48
CA CYS A 90 6.91 1.76 8.05
C CYS A 90 7.56 0.95 9.18
N ARG A 91 8.18 -0.18 8.82
CA ARG A 91 9.04 -0.91 9.73
C ARG A 91 10.47 -0.38 9.62
N ASN A 92 11.07 -0.06 10.76
CA ASN A 92 12.51 0.12 10.91
C ASN A 92 12.99 -0.80 12.04
N GLU A 93 13.78 -1.82 11.68
CA GLU A 93 14.22 -2.88 12.61
C GLU A 93 13.05 -3.47 13.41
N ASN A 94 13.11 -3.52 14.74
CA ASN A 94 12.05 -4.06 15.59
C ASN A 94 11.01 -3.01 15.98
N LYS A 95 10.82 -1.98 15.16
CA LYS A 95 9.86 -0.91 15.41
C LYS A 95 8.95 -0.67 14.22
N MET A 96 7.66 -0.47 14.50
CA MET A 96 6.69 0.01 13.52
C MET A 96 6.38 1.47 13.82
N PHE A 97 6.68 2.35 12.87
CA PHE A 97 6.30 3.75 12.92
C PHE A 97 5.00 3.95 12.14
N ILE A 98 4.06 4.70 12.70
CA ILE A 98 2.87 5.17 11.98
C ILE A 98 2.86 6.69 11.92
N PHE A 99 2.31 7.23 10.83
CA PHE A 99 2.17 8.67 10.64
C PHE A 99 0.81 9.02 10.02
N GLY A 100 0.19 10.07 10.57
CA GLY A 100 -1.04 10.67 10.05
C GLY A 100 -2.27 9.76 10.14
N GLY A 101 -3.15 9.89 9.15
CA GLY A 101 -4.47 9.25 9.09
C GLY A 101 -5.59 10.15 9.58
N PHE A 102 -6.81 9.62 9.57
CA PHE A 102 -8.01 10.29 10.08
C PHE A 102 -8.53 9.55 11.31
N GLU A 103 -8.71 10.29 12.41
CA GLU A 103 -9.17 9.79 13.71
C GLU A 103 -10.67 10.05 13.85
N GLU A 104 -11.48 9.03 13.56
CA GLU A 104 -12.95 9.15 13.45
C GLU A 104 -13.61 9.62 14.76
N GLU A 105 -13.14 9.14 15.91
CA GLU A 105 -13.75 9.47 17.22
C GLU A 105 -13.67 10.95 17.58
N ILE A 106 -12.64 11.65 17.08
CA ILE A 106 -12.40 13.07 17.34
C ILE A 106 -12.50 13.93 16.08
N ASP A 107 -12.93 13.33 14.96
CA ASP A 107 -13.16 13.98 13.66
C ASP A 107 -11.97 14.81 13.14
N ARG A 108 -10.75 14.26 13.25
CA ARG A 108 -9.51 15.00 12.93
C ARG A 108 -8.54 14.23 12.07
N PHE A 109 -7.94 14.93 11.12
CA PHE A 109 -6.71 14.47 10.48
C PHE A 109 -5.56 14.56 11.48
N SER A 110 -4.68 13.57 11.45
CA SER A 110 -3.49 13.49 12.28
C SER A 110 -2.25 13.87 11.47
N ASN A 111 -1.25 14.43 12.15
CA ASN A 111 0.14 14.52 11.70
C ASN A 111 1.09 13.99 12.78
N GLU A 112 0.56 13.17 13.68
CA GLU A 112 1.31 12.63 14.80
C GLU A 112 2.12 11.41 14.36
N VAL A 113 3.20 11.15 15.09
CA VAL A 113 4.05 9.98 14.91
C VAL A 113 3.94 9.14 16.17
N TYR A 114 3.61 7.87 15.97
CA TYR A 114 3.67 6.86 17.02
C TYR A 114 4.61 5.75 16.59
N VAL A 115 5.22 5.10 17.58
CA VAL A 115 6.09 3.94 17.37
C VAL A 115 5.65 2.80 18.27
N LEU A 116 5.51 1.61 17.70
CA LEU A 116 5.38 0.35 18.42
C LEU A 116 6.74 -0.33 18.45
N ASP A 117 7.25 -0.61 19.65
CA ASP A 117 8.40 -1.50 19.83
C ASP A 117 7.91 -2.95 19.91
N PHE A 118 8.32 -3.79 18.96
CA PHE A 118 7.90 -5.19 18.90
C PHE A 118 8.52 -6.05 20.01
N ASN A 119 9.63 -5.63 20.63
CA ASN A 119 10.25 -6.39 21.72
C ASN A 119 9.43 -6.29 23.01
N THR A 120 8.78 -5.14 23.24
CA THR A 120 8.00 -4.87 24.46
C THR A 120 6.51 -4.74 24.20
N MET A 121 6.07 -4.83 22.94
CA MET A 121 4.70 -4.55 22.48
C MET A 121 4.15 -3.24 23.05
N THR A 122 4.99 -2.21 23.11
CA THR A 122 4.65 -0.92 23.72
C THR A 122 4.59 0.17 22.67
N TRP A 123 3.44 0.84 22.58
CA TRP A 123 3.28 2.07 21.82
C TRP A 123 3.82 3.27 22.58
N SER A 124 4.49 4.16 21.86
CA SER A 124 4.99 5.43 22.37
C SER A 124 4.64 6.56 21.39
N TYR A 125 4.20 7.69 21.93
CA TYR A 125 4.13 8.93 21.17
C TYR A 125 5.55 9.45 20.91
N VAL A 126 5.86 9.78 19.65
CA VAL A 126 7.16 10.31 19.27
C VAL A 126 7.04 11.83 19.17
N LYS A 127 7.63 12.53 20.14
CA LYS A 127 7.80 13.98 20.04
C LYS A 127 8.77 14.29 18.89
N THR A 128 8.26 14.94 17.85
CA THR A 128 9.06 15.29 16.67
C THR A 128 9.38 16.78 16.60
N TYR A 129 10.39 17.11 15.79
CA TYR A 129 10.90 18.47 15.58
C TYR A 129 10.98 18.81 14.09
N GLY A 130 11.28 20.07 13.76
CA GLY A 130 11.46 20.51 12.37
C GLY A 130 10.15 20.83 11.66
N THR A 131 10.09 20.57 10.36
CA THR A 131 8.95 20.92 9.48
C THR A 131 8.17 19.67 9.06
N PRO A 132 7.22 19.19 9.89
CA PRO A 132 6.46 17.99 9.58
C PRO A 132 5.59 18.17 8.34
N ALA A 133 5.25 17.04 7.74
CA ALA A 133 4.16 16.97 6.79
C ALA A 133 2.85 17.47 7.46
N ARG A 134 2.06 18.31 6.76
CA ARG A 134 0.69 18.68 7.18
C ARG A 134 -0.16 17.45 7.51
N TRP A 135 -1.15 17.62 8.39
CA TRP A 135 -2.21 16.64 8.66
C TRP A 135 -2.76 16.05 7.37
N ARG A 136 -2.84 14.72 7.30
CA ARG A 136 -3.17 14.03 6.06
C ARG A 136 -3.61 12.58 6.26
N ASP A 137 -4.38 12.09 5.31
CA ASP A 137 -4.71 10.68 5.14
C ASP A 137 -4.38 10.20 3.71
N PHE A 138 -4.45 8.87 3.52
CA PHE A 138 -4.20 8.15 2.27
C PHE A 138 -2.91 8.59 1.53
N HIS A 139 -1.87 8.96 2.28
CA HIS A 139 -0.53 9.18 1.77
C HIS A 139 0.25 7.86 1.78
N THR A 140 1.44 7.86 1.19
CA THR A 140 2.36 6.73 1.33
C THR A 140 3.57 7.11 2.16
N ALA A 141 4.16 6.09 2.79
CA ALA A 141 5.45 6.19 3.42
C ALA A 141 6.39 5.10 2.89
N VAL A 142 7.66 5.46 2.75
CA VAL A 142 8.72 4.52 2.34
C VAL A 142 9.90 4.68 3.30
N ASN A 143 10.34 3.58 3.89
CA ASN A 143 11.51 3.57 4.77
C ASN A 143 12.81 3.33 3.97
N VAL A 144 13.82 4.15 4.21
CA VAL A 144 15.18 3.98 3.68
C VAL A 144 16.18 4.19 4.82
N GLY A 145 16.70 3.09 5.36
CA GLY A 145 17.52 3.14 6.58
C GLY A 145 16.71 3.67 7.76
N CYS A 146 17.19 4.75 8.40
CA CYS A 146 16.48 5.43 9.48
C CYS A 146 15.54 6.55 9.01
N LYS A 147 15.27 6.68 7.71
CA LYS A 147 14.50 7.79 7.14
C LYS A 147 13.17 7.31 6.58
N MET A 148 12.08 7.83 7.11
CA MET A 148 10.73 7.60 6.62
C MET A 148 10.33 8.78 5.71
N TYR A 149 10.17 8.50 4.42
CA TYR A 149 9.78 9.50 3.43
C TYR A 149 8.28 9.46 3.19
N ILE A 150 7.64 10.62 3.18
CA ILE A 150 6.21 10.81 2.99
C ILE A 150 5.96 11.54 1.67
N PHE A 151 5.07 11.01 0.86
CA PHE A 151 4.60 11.67 -0.35
C PHE A 151 3.08 11.61 -0.48
N GLY A 152 2.50 12.67 -1.03
CA GLY A 152 1.07 12.75 -1.32
C GLY A 152 0.19 12.75 -0.08
N GLY A 153 -0.99 12.16 -0.26
CA GLY A 153 -2.11 12.19 0.67
C GLY A 153 -3.10 13.30 0.36
N ARG A 154 -4.23 13.21 1.04
CA ARG A 154 -5.19 14.29 1.14
C ARG A 154 -4.98 15.00 2.47
N SER A 155 -4.90 16.32 2.41
CA SER A 155 -4.91 17.25 3.53
C SER A 155 -6.14 18.15 3.41
N ASP A 156 -6.34 19.02 4.39
CA ASP A 156 -7.40 20.04 4.37
C ASP A 156 -6.82 21.45 4.61
N GLU A 157 -7.44 22.47 4.04
CA GLU A 157 -7.11 23.88 4.31
C GLU A 157 -7.22 24.22 5.80
N GLY A 158 -8.24 23.67 6.47
CA GLY A 158 -8.48 23.79 7.92
C GLY A 158 -7.47 23.05 8.79
N GLY A 159 -6.47 22.39 8.20
CA GLY A 159 -5.41 21.71 8.93
C GLY A 159 -5.86 20.33 9.41
N ASP A 160 -6.05 20.20 10.71
CA ASP A 160 -6.51 18.97 11.36
C ASP A 160 -8.04 18.78 11.28
N ILE A 161 -8.79 19.83 10.98
CA ILE A 161 -10.26 19.79 10.88
C ILE A 161 -10.68 19.48 9.45
N PHE A 162 -11.73 18.65 9.28
CA PHE A 162 -12.35 18.40 7.99
C PHE A 162 -13.27 19.58 7.60
N THR A 163 -12.83 20.40 6.64
CA THR A 163 -13.62 21.55 6.15
C THR A 163 -14.19 21.33 4.75
N ASN A 164 -13.93 20.16 4.16
CA ASN A 164 -14.28 19.79 2.79
C ASN A 164 -13.52 20.62 1.72
N HIS A 165 -12.45 21.32 2.12
CA HIS A 165 -11.52 22.02 1.21
C HIS A 165 -10.22 21.23 1.13
N GLU A 166 -10.26 20.16 0.32
CA GLU A 166 -9.16 19.21 0.19
C GLU A 166 -7.93 19.82 -0.50
N ILE A 167 -6.74 19.49 0.01
CA ILE A 167 -5.45 19.80 -0.60
C ILE A 167 -4.72 18.49 -0.91
N TYR A 168 -4.14 18.40 -2.10
CA TYR A 168 -3.30 17.28 -2.51
C TYR A 168 -1.86 17.75 -2.70
N SER A 169 -0.97 17.41 -1.77
CA SER A 169 0.42 17.87 -1.80
C SER A 169 1.30 17.01 -2.71
N ASN A 170 2.18 17.64 -3.48
CA ASN A 170 3.28 16.96 -4.20
C ASN A 170 4.64 17.15 -3.52
N LYS A 171 4.66 17.67 -2.29
CA LYS A 171 5.89 17.84 -1.51
C LYS A 171 6.31 16.51 -0.90
N VAL A 172 7.62 16.29 -0.84
CA VAL A 172 8.21 15.15 -0.14
C VAL A 172 8.68 15.64 1.23
N HIS A 173 8.24 14.96 2.28
CA HIS A 173 8.77 15.18 3.63
C HIS A 173 9.54 13.94 4.06
N MET A 174 10.53 14.11 4.93
CA MET A 174 11.29 13.02 5.50
C MET A 174 11.36 13.19 7.01
N LEU A 175 11.03 12.12 7.74
CA LEU A 175 11.30 11.98 9.15
C LEU A 175 12.57 11.15 9.32
N ASP A 176 13.59 11.73 9.96
CA ASP A 176 14.70 10.95 10.50
C ASP A 176 14.26 10.34 11.83
N THR A 177 14.06 9.02 11.84
CA THR A 177 13.58 8.26 13.02
C THR A 177 14.64 8.15 14.12
N SER A 178 15.92 8.42 13.84
CA SER A 178 16.98 8.41 14.84
C SER A 178 17.02 9.71 15.65
N THR A 179 16.69 10.83 15.01
CA THR A 179 16.70 12.16 15.63
C THR A 179 15.28 12.71 15.87
N SER A 180 14.26 12.00 15.42
CA SER A 180 12.85 12.43 15.44
C SER A 180 12.65 13.80 14.79
N THR A 181 13.41 14.10 13.73
CA THR A 181 13.40 15.41 13.08
C THR A 181 12.85 15.32 11.66
N TRP A 182 11.88 16.16 11.37
CA TRP A 182 11.29 16.32 10.05
C TRP A 182 12.04 17.32 9.18
N SER A 183 12.03 17.08 7.89
CA SER A 183 12.51 18.01 6.87
C SER A 183 11.58 17.98 5.66
N GLU A 184 11.17 19.15 5.17
CA GLU A 184 10.64 19.27 3.80
C GLU A 184 11.81 19.22 2.82
N LEU A 185 11.70 18.32 1.85
CA LEU A 185 12.77 18.06 0.90
C LEU A 185 12.69 19.00 -0.29
N SER A 186 13.81 19.67 -0.59
CA SER A 186 13.95 20.52 -1.76
C SER A 186 14.22 19.67 -3.00
N ILE A 187 13.18 19.49 -3.83
CA ILE A 187 13.27 18.76 -5.09
C ILE A 187 13.98 19.60 -6.15
N THR A 188 14.97 19.00 -6.81
CA THR A 188 15.83 19.66 -7.80
C THR A 188 15.35 19.47 -9.24
N SER A 189 14.52 18.46 -9.49
CA SER A 189 13.97 18.18 -10.82
C SER A 189 12.80 19.12 -11.17
N SER A 190 12.70 19.49 -12.45
CA SER A 190 11.53 20.22 -12.97
C SER A 190 10.31 19.33 -13.18
N ILE A 191 10.54 18.05 -13.47
CA ILE A 191 9.51 17.03 -13.58
C ILE A 191 9.23 16.49 -12.17
N VAL A 192 7.97 16.58 -11.73
CA VAL A 192 7.50 16.07 -10.44
C VAL A 192 6.11 15.45 -10.61
N PRO A 193 5.78 14.40 -9.86
CA PRO A 193 4.43 13.85 -9.86
C PRO A 193 3.43 14.84 -9.26
N SER A 194 2.22 14.88 -9.81
CA SER A 194 1.09 15.63 -9.22
C SER A 194 0.76 15.13 -7.81
N GLY A 195 0.26 16.03 -6.96
CA GLY A 195 -0.25 15.67 -5.64
C GLY A 195 -1.42 14.70 -5.76
N ARG A 196 -1.44 13.66 -4.91
CA ARG A 196 -2.36 12.53 -5.06
C ARG A 196 -2.49 11.75 -3.76
N ARG A 197 -3.63 11.08 -3.58
CA ARG A 197 -3.88 10.13 -2.48
C ARG A 197 -4.06 8.71 -2.99
N SER A 198 -4.01 7.74 -2.08
CA SER A 198 -4.27 6.32 -2.34
C SER A 198 -3.43 5.75 -3.49
N HIS A 199 -2.22 6.26 -3.67
CA HIS A 199 -1.22 5.68 -4.57
C HIS A 199 -0.43 4.60 -3.81
N SER A 200 0.36 3.82 -4.52
CA SER A 200 1.32 2.88 -3.89
C SER A 200 2.71 3.47 -3.96
N ALA A 201 3.55 3.11 -3.00
CA ALA A 201 4.96 3.46 -3.01
C ALA A 201 5.82 2.31 -2.51
N PHE A 202 7.03 2.21 -3.04
CA PHE A 202 7.99 1.20 -2.63
C PHE A 202 9.43 1.68 -2.82
N TYR A 203 10.38 1.08 -2.11
CA TYR A 203 11.81 1.31 -2.31
C TYR A 203 12.43 0.14 -3.05
N TYR A 204 13.23 0.42 -4.07
CA TYR A 204 13.98 -0.59 -4.79
C TYR A 204 15.25 0.02 -5.40
N ASP A 205 16.39 -0.67 -5.22
CA ASP A 205 17.68 -0.32 -5.83
C ASP A 205 18.05 1.18 -5.72
N GLY A 206 18.01 1.72 -4.50
CA GLY A 206 18.41 3.10 -4.24
C GLY A 206 17.32 4.15 -4.53
N LEU A 207 16.19 3.77 -5.13
CA LEU A 207 15.16 4.70 -5.58
C LEU A 207 13.82 4.43 -4.88
N MET A 208 13.06 5.49 -4.64
CA MET A 208 11.68 5.38 -4.18
C MET A 208 10.74 5.53 -5.36
N TYR A 209 9.81 4.61 -5.53
CA TYR A 209 8.85 4.62 -6.61
C TYR A 209 7.46 4.94 -6.08
N ILE A 210 6.65 5.58 -6.93
CA ILE A 210 5.21 5.69 -6.74
C ILE A 210 4.48 5.22 -7.99
N PHE A 211 3.27 4.68 -7.80
CA PHE A 211 2.37 4.32 -8.89
C PHE A 211 0.93 4.72 -8.58
N GLY A 212 0.28 5.28 -9.60
CA GLY A 212 -1.15 5.54 -9.62
C GLY A 212 -1.62 6.56 -8.58
N GLY A 213 -2.82 6.37 -8.05
CA GLY A 213 -3.48 7.26 -7.09
C GLY A 213 -4.54 8.15 -7.73
N TYR A 214 -5.07 9.08 -6.92
CA TYR A 214 -6.15 9.96 -7.30
C TYR A 214 -5.99 11.37 -6.75
N ASN A 215 -6.40 12.36 -7.53
CA ASN A 215 -6.53 13.74 -7.11
C ASN A 215 -7.99 14.19 -7.29
N GLY A 216 -8.65 14.51 -6.16
CA GLY A 216 -10.07 14.89 -6.15
C GLY A 216 -10.34 16.29 -6.71
N ILE A 217 -9.37 17.19 -6.69
CA ILE A 217 -9.54 18.55 -7.25
C ILE A 217 -9.66 18.48 -8.78
N TYR A 218 -8.91 17.58 -9.40
CA TYR A 218 -8.89 17.41 -10.87
C TYR A 218 -9.74 16.23 -11.36
N ASP A 219 -10.40 15.52 -10.44
CA ASP A 219 -11.06 14.24 -10.66
C ASP A 219 -10.22 13.26 -11.52
N GLN A 220 -8.92 13.19 -11.24
CA GLN A 220 -7.97 12.45 -12.07
C GLN A 220 -7.42 11.24 -11.32
N HIS A 221 -7.62 10.05 -11.92
CA HIS A 221 -6.90 8.84 -11.56
C HIS A 221 -5.59 8.75 -12.36
N TYR A 222 -4.52 8.24 -11.76
CA TYR A 222 -3.22 8.13 -12.40
C TYR A 222 -2.82 6.67 -12.64
N ASN A 223 -1.96 6.44 -13.63
CA ASN A 223 -1.24 5.17 -13.89
C ASN A 223 0.25 5.40 -14.22
N ASP A 224 0.75 6.61 -13.98
CA ASP A 224 2.16 6.94 -14.14
C ASP A 224 3.01 6.23 -13.08
N VAL A 225 4.28 5.99 -13.42
CA VAL A 225 5.31 5.55 -12.48
C VAL A 225 6.36 6.64 -12.38
N PHE A 226 6.63 7.07 -11.16
CA PHE A 226 7.69 8.04 -10.87
C PHE A 226 8.70 7.42 -9.92
N ALA A 227 9.97 7.76 -10.12
CA ALA A 227 11.07 7.36 -9.23
C ALA A 227 11.78 8.60 -8.69
N LEU A 228 11.89 8.70 -7.37
CA LEU A 228 12.69 9.68 -6.65
C LEU A 228 14.06 9.08 -6.33
N ASP A 229 15.10 9.78 -6.75
CA ASP A 229 16.46 9.57 -6.28
C ASP A 229 16.67 10.35 -4.98
N PRO A 230 16.74 9.70 -3.80
CA PRO A 230 16.86 10.37 -2.51
C PRO A 230 18.26 10.95 -2.27
N VAL A 231 19.24 10.69 -3.14
CA VAL A 231 20.57 11.30 -3.09
C VAL A 231 20.59 12.59 -3.91
N ARG A 232 20.03 12.56 -5.12
CA ARG A 232 19.96 13.73 -6.02
C ARG A 232 18.76 14.64 -5.76
N MET A 233 17.80 14.17 -4.99
CA MET A 233 16.53 14.86 -4.71
C MET A 233 15.77 15.17 -6.00
N ALA A 234 15.78 14.23 -6.94
CA ALA A 234 15.25 14.40 -8.28
C ALA A 234 14.26 13.30 -8.61
N TRP A 235 13.06 13.68 -9.05
CA TRP A 235 12.10 12.78 -9.65
C TRP A 235 12.43 12.55 -11.12
N ARG A 236 12.10 11.35 -11.60
CA ARG A 236 11.99 11.03 -13.02
C ARG A 236 10.74 10.21 -13.27
N GLU A 237 10.08 10.45 -14.40
CA GLU A 237 9.04 9.55 -14.88
C GLU A 237 9.70 8.28 -15.45
N VAL A 238 9.18 7.12 -15.08
CA VAL A 238 9.68 5.81 -15.52
C VAL A 238 8.75 5.26 -16.59
N LYS A 239 9.29 5.00 -17.78
CA LYS A 239 8.54 4.35 -18.85
C LYS A 239 8.61 2.83 -18.69
N ILE A 240 7.48 2.21 -18.36
CA ILE A 240 7.36 0.77 -18.18
C ILE A 240 7.11 0.09 -19.53
N LYS A 241 7.78 -1.04 -19.77
CA LYS A 241 7.52 -1.90 -20.94
C LYS A 241 6.46 -2.94 -20.61
N GLY A 242 5.69 -3.34 -21.61
CA GLY A 242 4.61 -4.34 -21.47
C GLY A 242 3.28 -3.73 -21.03
N ASN A 243 2.36 -4.60 -20.61
CA ASN A 243 1.02 -4.20 -20.18
C ASN A 243 1.09 -3.52 -18.81
N GLN A 244 0.54 -2.31 -18.73
CA GLN A 244 0.48 -1.53 -17.50
C GLN A 244 -0.94 -1.53 -16.94
N PRO A 245 -1.13 -1.36 -15.63
CA PRO A 245 -2.45 -1.19 -15.06
C PRO A 245 -3.12 0.09 -15.58
N CYS A 246 -4.45 0.05 -15.69
CA CYS A 246 -5.23 1.26 -15.97
C CYS A 246 -5.10 2.30 -14.85
N PRO A 247 -5.45 3.58 -15.09
CA PRO A 247 -5.49 4.60 -14.05
C PRO A 247 -6.34 4.17 -12.85
N ARG A 248 -5.74 4.11 -11.66
CA ARG A 248 -6.36 3.50 -10.47
C ARG A 248 -5.81 4.02 -9.15
N ARG A 249 -6.50 3.71 -8.07
CA ARG A 249 -6.14 4.04 -6.68
C ARG A 249 -6.37 2.85 -5.74
N ARG A 250 -5.87 2.92 -4.50
CA ARG A 250 -6.10 1.93 -3.42
C ARG A 250 -5.56 0.52 -3.70
N GLN A 251 -4.65 0.39 -4.65
CA GLN A 251 -3.89 -0.83 -4.88
C GLN A 251 -2.82 -1.03 -3.80
N CYS A 252 -2.46 -2.28 -3.53
CA CYS A 252 -1.32 -2.62 -2.68
C CYS A 252 -0.13 -3.05 -3.52
N CYS A 253 1.09 -2.85 -2.99
CA CYS A 253 2.30 -3.35 -3.62
C CYS A 253 3.24 -4.00 -2.61
N CYS A 254 3.98 -5.01 -3.04
CA CYS A 254 5.00 -5.68 -2.26
C CYS A 254 6.24 -5.93 -3.11
N VAL A 255 7.43 -5.69 -2.54
CA VAL A 255 8.72 -5.95 -3.18
C VAL A 255 9.26 -7.28 -2.71
N ILE A 256 9.55 -8.19 -3.63
CA ILE A 256 10.13 -9.51 -3.34
C ILE A 256 11.23 -9.76 -4.38
N GLY A 257 12.48 -9.84 -3.91
CA GLY A 257 13.65 -9.93 -4.79
C GLY A 257 13.74 -8.71 -5.71
N SER A 258 13.82 -8.94 -7.03
CA SER A 258 13.81 -7.90 -8.07
C SER A 258 12.41 -7.53 -8.57
N CYS A 259 11.36 -8.13 -8.00
CA CYS A 259 10.00 -8.00 -8.50
C CYS A 259 9.15 -7.16 -7.55
N VAL A 260 8.29 -6.33 -8.14
CA VAL A 260 7.23 -5.62 -7.43
C VAL A 260 5.90 -6.18 -7.88
N PHE A 261 5.17 -6.74 -6.93
CA PHE A 261 3.84 -7.29 -7.12
C PHE A 261 2.82 -6.22 -6.75
N LEU A 262 2.01 -5.82 -7.72
CA LEU A 262 0.94 -4.84 -7.56
C LEU A 262 -0.41 -5.52 -7.74
N PHE A 263 -1.30 -5.35 -6.77
CA PHE A 263 -2.57 -6.07 -6.75
C PHE A 263 -3.77 -5.13 -6.54
N GLY A 264 -4.79 -5.34 -7.37
CA GLY A 264 -6.11 -4.74 -7.24
C GLY A 264 -6.14 -3.22 -7.40
N GLY A 265 -6.87 -2.57 -6.49
CA GLY A 265 -7.23 -1.15 -6.56
C GLY A 265 -8.55 -0.89 -7.28
N THR A 266 -8.91 0.38 -7.43
CA THR A 266 -10.16 0.82 -8.04
C THR A 266 -9.93 1.84 -9.14
N SER A 267 -10.71 1.76 -10.21
CA SER A 267 -10.69 2.70 -11.34
C SER A 267 -12.09 3.19 -11.70
N PRO A 268 -12.22 4.29 -12.44
CA PRO A 268 -13.48 4.65 -13.09
C PRO A 268 -13.97 3.58 -14.08
N LYS A 269 -15.28 3.54 -14.36
CA LYS A 269 -15.87 2.79 -15.50
C LYS A 269 -15.55 3.49 -16.84
N ASP A 270 -15.37 2.72 -17.91
CA ASP A 270 -15.01 3.21 -19.27
C ASP A 270 -16.15 3.95 -20.05
N GLN A 271 -17.04 4.66 -19.37
CA GLN A 271 -18.07 5.53 -19.96
C GLN A 271 -18.07 6.88 -19.22
N PRO A 272 -18.50 8.01 -19.83
CA PRO A 272 -18.51 9.30 -19.14
C PRO A 272 -19.27 9.13 -17.82
N ALA A 273 -18.51 9.19 -16.72
CA ALA A 273 -18.99 8.86 -15.40
C ALA A 273 -20.18 9.76 -15.08
N ARG A 274 -21.37 9.16 -14.90
CA ARG A 274 -22.56 9.93 -14.56
C ARG A 274 -22.51 10.44 -13.12
N ASN A 275 -21.66 9.87 -12.25
CA ASN A 275 -21.44 10.25 -10.85
C ASN A 275 -20.10 9.70 -10.31
N GLU A 276 -19.56 10.33 -9.25
CA GLU A 276 -18.29 9.98 -8.53
C GLU A 276 -18.22 8.56 -7.92
N THR A 277 -19.34 7.85 -7.88
CA THR A 277 -19.52 6.62 -7.10
C THR A 277 -19.36 5.32 -7.90
N ASP A 278 -19.18 5.41 -9.21
CA ASP A 278 -19.17 4.25 -10.10
C ASP A 278 -17.74 3.76 -10.40
N LEU A 279 -17.07 3.26 -9.36
CA LEU A 279 -15.74 2.63 -9.47
C LEU A 279 -15.84 1.13 -9.72
N ILE A 280 -14.85 0.58 -10.40
CA ILE A 280 -14.63 -0.85 -10.61
C ILE A 280 -13.53 -1.30 -9.66
N ASP A 281 -13.79 -2.35 -8.88
CA ASP A 281 -12.78 -3.06 -8.11
C ASP A 281 -12.00 -4.01 -9.01
N HIS A 282 -10.68 -3.95 -8.92
CA HIS A 282 -9.77 -4.83 -9.64
C HIS A 282 -9.28 -5.97 -8.75
N SER A 283 -9.11 -7.14 -9.36
CA SER A 283 -8.45 -8.31 -8.76
C SER A 283 -7.32 -8.84 -9.66
N ASP A 284 -6.81 -7.98 -10.55
CA ASP A 284 -5.66 -8.25 -11.40
C ASP A 284 -4.33 -8.13 -10.62
N LEU A 285 -3.32 -8.83 -11.12
CA LEU A 285 -1.96 -8.84 -10.58
C LEU A 285 -1.01 -8.36 -11.68
N TYR A 286 -0.20 -7.35 -11.37
CA TYR A 286 0.91 -6.92 -12.22
C TYR A 286 2.22 -7.19 -11.51
N VAL A 287 3.22 -7.60 -12.27
CA VAL A 287 4.58 -7.81 -11.78
C VAL A 287 5.51 -6.90 -12.57
N LEU A 288 6.13 -5.94 -11.87
CA LEU A 288 7.21 -5.14 -12.39
C LEU A 288 8.54 -5.80 -12.00
N ASP A 289 9.20 -6.43 -12.95
CA ASP A 289 10.50 -7.09 -12.75
C ASP A 289 11.64 -6.18 -13.18
N PHE A 290 12.50 -5.79 -12.23
CA PHE A 290 13.65 -4.93 -12.48
C PHE A 290 14.87 -5.70 -13.01
N SER A 291 14.88 -7.03 -12.93
CA SER A 291 15.97 -7.86 -13.41
C SER A 291 15.45 -9.12 -14.12
N PRO A 292 14.67 -8.96 -15.21
CA PRO A 292 14.05 -10.08 -15.88
C PRO A 292 15.10 -11.04 -16.45
N SER A 293 14.94 -12.32 -16.13
CA SER A 293 15.78 -13.38 -16.69
C SER A 293 15.60 -13.49 -18.20
N LEU A 294 16.58 -14.07 -18.91
CA LEU A 294 16.43 -14.37 -20.34
C LEU A 294 15.16 -15.21 -20.61
N LYS A 295 14.85 -16.15 -19.71
CA LYS A 295 13.63 -16.96 -19.77
C LYS A 295 12.37 -16.08 -19.72
N THR A 296 12.32 -15.12 -18.79
CA THR A 296 11.22 -14.15 -18.66
C THR A 296 11.08 -13.32 -19.93
N LEU A 297 12.19 -12.78 -20.44
CA LEU A 297 12.20 -11.98 -21.67
C LEU A 297 11.73 -12.78 -22.90
N CYS A 298 12.16 -14.04 -23.03
CA CYS A 298 11.69 -14.92 -24.09
C CYS A 298 10.20 -15.22 -23.96
N ASN A 299 9.69 -15.49 -22.75
CA ASN A 299 8.26 -15.69 -22.53
C ASN A 299 7.45 -14.45 -22.90
N LEU A 300 7.91 -13.25 -22.53
CA LEU A 300 7.27 -11.98 -22.91
C LEU A 300 7.24 -11.81 -24.43
N ALA A 301 8.33 -12.12 -25.14
CA ALA A 301 8.37 -12.07 -26.60
C ALA A 301 7.40 -13.06 -27.26
N VAL A 302 7.29 -14.28 -26.72
CA VAL A 302 6.30 -15.28 -27.19
C VAL A 302 4.88 -14.74 -27.07
N LEU A 303 4.55 -14.07 -25.95
CA LEU A 303 3.23 -13.48 -25.72
C LEU A 303 2.99 -12.26 -26.62
N GLU A 304 3.97 -11.36 -26.74
CA GLU A 304 3.89 -10.13 -27.53
C GLU A 304 3.69 -10.43 -29.02
N TYR A 305 4.48 -11.35 -29.58
CA TYR A 305 4.43 -11.72 -30.99
C TYR A 305 3.50 -12.90 -31.29
N LYS A 306 2.76 -13.40 -30.29
CA LYS A 306 1.82 -14.53 -30.43
C LYS A 306 2.44 -15.75 -31.13
N LEU A 307 3.66 -16.11 -30.74
CA LEU A 307 4.42 -17.19 -31.37
C LEU A 307 3.78 -18.57 -31.07
N ASP A 308 3.96 -19.54 -31.97
CA ASP A 308 3.48 -20.90 -31.74
C ASP A 308 4.21 -21.54 -30.54
N THR A 309 3.44 -22.09 -29.62
CA THR A 309 3.93 -22.67 -28.36
C THR A 309 3.92 -24.19 -28.34
N LYS A 310 3.40 -24.86 -29.38
CA LYS A 310 3.22 -26.33 -29.40
C LYS A 310 4.52 -27.11 -29.25
N CYS A 311 5.62 -26.57 -29.78
CA CYS A 311 6.94 -27.18 -29.69
C CYS A 311 7.67 -26.88 -28.37
N LEU A 312 7.14 -25.98 -27.54
CA LEU A 312 7.80 -25.61 -26.30
C LEU A 312 7.71 -26.73 -25.25
N PRO A 313 8.79 -26.95 -24.47
CA PRO A 313 8.76 -27.82 -23.30
C PRO A 313 7.58 -27.49 -22.36
N MET A 314 7.07 -28.52 -21.67
CA MET A 314 5.91 -28.38 -20.78
C MET A 314 6.11 -27.28 -19.72
N SER A 315 7.32 -27.14 -19.17
CA SER A 315 7.64 -26.11 -18.18
C SER A 315 7.46 -24.69 -18.72
N LEU A 316 7.92 -24.40 -19.94
CA LEU A 316 7.73 -23.08 -20.56
C LEU A 316 6.27 -22.81 -20.91
N ARG A 317 5.54 -23.83 -21.38
CA ARG A 317 4.09 -23.71 -21.58
C ARG A 317 3.35 -23.43 -20.28
N TRP A 318 3.79 -24.02 -19.17
CA TRP A 318 3.27 -23.73 -17.84
C TRP A 318 3.54 -22.29 -17.42
N ASP A 319 4.77 -21.79 -17.59
CA ASP A 319 5.11 -20.39 -17.26
C ASP A 319 4.26 -19.40 -18.06
N LEU A 320 4.11 -19.63 -19.37
CA LEU A 320 3.27 -18.80 -20.23
C LEU A 320 1.81 -18.81 -19.73
N SER A 321 1.28 -19.98 -19.38
CA SER A 321 -0.06 -20.07 -18.79
C SER A 321 -0.16 -19.39 -17.42
N ALA A 322 0.87 -19.48 -16.59
CA ALA A 322 0.93 -18.77 -15.31
C ALA A 322 0.80 -17.25 -15.50
N MET A 323 1.51 -16.71 -16.48
CA MET A 323 1.52 -15.27 -16.80
C MET A 323 0.21 -14.75 -17.41
N THR A 324 -0.55 -15.58 -18.12
CA THR A 324 -1.74 -15.12 -18.88
C THR A 324 -3.08 -15.55 -18.31
N THR A 325 -3.11 -16.55 -17.44
CA THR A 325 -4.38 -17.01 -16.85
C THR A 325 -4.73 -16.14 -15.67
N ASN A 326 -5.89 -15.49 -15.75
CA ASN A 326 -6.45 -14.71 -14.65
C ASN A 326 -6.60 -15.55 -13.38
N ASN A 327 -6.33 -14.94 -12.25
CA ASN A 327 -6.60 -15.54 -10.95
C ASN A 327 -8.08 -15.30 -10.58
N THR A 328 -8.75 -16.33 -10.07
CA THR A 328 -10.13 -16.22 -9.59
C THR A 328 -10.11 -15.98 -8.08
N ILE A 329 -9.90 -14.72 -7.69
CA ILE A 329 -9.75 -14.33 -6.27
C ILE A 329 -11.08 -13.80 -5.69
N SER A 330 -12.04 -13.50 -6.56
CA SER A 330 -13.36 -12.99 -6.15
C SER A 330 -14.35 -14.10 -5.83
N ARG A 331 -15.04 -14.00 -4.69
CA ARG A 331 -16.51 -14.12 -4.70
C ARG A 331 -17.07 -12.78 -5.17
N SER A 332 -18.18 -12.77 -5.91
CA SER A 332 -18.84 -11.53 -6.32
C SER A 332 -19.24 -10.70 -5.10
N CYS A 333 -18.57 -9.58 -4.83
CA CYS A 333 -18.99 -8.59 -3.83
C CYS A 333 -20.15 -7.73 -4.35
N ASN A 334 -21.17 -8.36 -4.94
CA ASN A 334 -22.42 -7.72 -5.37
C ASN A 334 -23.63 -8.49 -4.84
N THR A 335 -23.63 -8.82 -3.55
CA THR A 335 -24.87 -9.11 -2.81
C THR A 335 -24.71 -8.64 -1.36
N ASN A 336 -25.21 -7.43 -1.10
CA ASN A 336 -25.66 -6.86 0.17
C ASN A 336 -24.63 -6.68 1.30
N GLY A 337 -24.43 -5.42 1.68
CA GLY A 337 -23.75 -4.97 2.89
C GLY A 337 -23.41 -3.50 2.78
#